data_AF-A0A6H9KX48-F1
#
_entry.id   AF-A0A6H9KX48-F1
#
_cell.length_a   1.000
_cell.length_b   1.000
_cell.length_c   1.000
_cell.angle_alpha   90.00
_cell.angle_beta   90.00
_cell.angle_gamma   90.00
#
_symmetry.space_group_name_H-M   'P 1'
#
loop_
_entity.id
_entity.type
_entity.pdbx_description
1 polymer ?
#
loop_
_entity_poly.entity_id
_entity_poly.type
_entity_poly.pdbx_seq_one_letter_code
_entity_poly.pdbx_strand_id
1 'polypeptide(L)' 'MWIKTFLIPKRIQELKKEFKEKGAQEFIKSLGWKVVLAIIIFYLIRDSFLYLLLPYLIAKGLFF' A
#
# COMPACT_ATOMS: atom_id res chain seq x y z
N MET A 1 -20.28 -11.95 -10.75
CA MET A 1 -20.16 -12.46 -9.36
C MET A 1 -19.07 -13.54 -9.22
N TRP A 2 -18.69 -14.26 -10.29
CA TRP A 2 -17.83 -15.46 -10.24
C TRP A 2 -16.30 -15.21 -10.21
N ILE A 3 -15.83 -14.06 -10.71
CA ILE A 3 -14.39 -13.77 -10.88
C ILE A 3 -13.71 -13.33 -9.56
N LYS A 4 -14.47 -12.70 -8.65
CA LYS A 4 -13.90 -12.11 -7.42
C LYS A 4 -13.39 -13.18 -6.44
N THR A 5 -13.91 -14.39 -6.50
CA THR A 5 -13.60 -15.46 -5.55
C THR A 5 -12.34 -16.25 -5.92
N PHE A 6 -11.96 -16.24 -7.20
CA PHE A 6 -10.80 -17.01 -7.69
C PHE A 6 -9.46 -16.30 -7.43
N LEU A 7 -9.43 -14.97 -7.58
CA LEU A 7 -8.18 -14.19 -7.48
C LEU A 7 -7.89 -13.67 -6.07
N ILE A 8 -8.89 -13.69 -5.17
CA ILE A 8 -8.76 -13.09 -3.84
C ILE A 8 -8.69 -14.22 -2.81
N PRO A 9 -7.50 -14.58 -2.30
CA PRO A 9 -7.36 -15.62 -1.28
C PRO A 9 -8.16 -15.28 -0.02
N LYS A 10 -8.66 -16.30 0.68
CA LYS A 10 -9.52 -16.18 1.89
C LYS A 10 -8.97 -15.16 2.91
N ARG A 11 -7.65 -15.14 3.09
CA ARG A 11 -6.94 -14.24 4.00
C ARG A 11 -7.17 -12.75 3.69
N ILE A 12 -7.28 -12.36 2.42
CA ILE A 12 -7.55 -10.96 2.01
C ILE A 12 -9.03 -10.59 2.25
N GLN A 13 -9.93 -11.56 2.10
CA GLN A 13 -11.35 -11.33 2.36
C GLN A 13 -11.61 -11.14 3.86
N GLU A 14 -10.91 -11.89 4.71
CA GLU A 14 -10.94 -11.73 6.17
C GLU A 14 -10.40 -10.36 6.58
N LEU A 15 -9.23 -9.95 6.06
CA LEU A 15 -8.68 -8.62 6.33
C LEU A 15 -9.64 -7.49 5.89
N LYS A 16 -10.32 -7.66 4.76
CA LYS A 16 -11.30 -6.68 4.27
C LYS A 16 -12.55 -6.62 5.14
N LYS A 17 -13.04 -7.77 5.63
CA LYS A 17 -14.15 -7.81 6.60
C LYS A 17 -13.75 -7.18 7.91
N GLU A 18 -12.58 -7.53 8.42
CA GLU A 18 -12.06 -7.01 9.68
C GLU A 18 -11.86 -5.49 9.62
N PHE A 19 -11.32 -4.97 8.51
CA PHE A 19 -11.20 -3.53 8.25
C PHE A 19 -12.57 -2.83 8.17
N LYS A 20 -13.58 -3.49 7.58
CA LYS A 20 -14.93 -2.94 7.43
C LYS A 20 -15.73 -2.98 8.72
N GLU A 21 -15.53 -3.99 9.56
CA GLU A 21 -16.26 -4.20 10.83
C GLU A 21 -15.61 -3.45 12.00
N LYS A 22 -14.28 -3.45 12.09
CA LYS A 22 -13.53 -2.83 13.19
C LYS A 22 -12.99 -1.43 12.87
N GLY A 23 -13.01 -1.04 11.59
CA GLY A 23 -12.52 0.26 11.14
C GLY A 23 -11.00 0.40 11.11
N ALA A 24 -10.51 1.49 10.51
CA ALA A 24 -9.09 1.73 10.29
C ALA A 24 -8.28 1.82 11.59
N GLN A 25 -8.87 2.33 12.68
CA GLN A 25 -8.19 2.45 13.97
C GLN A 25 -7.83 1.10 14.59
N GLU A 26 -8.77 0.15 14.59
CA GLU A 26 -8.54 -1.16 15.21
C GLU A 26 -7.64 -2.04 14.34
N PHE A 27 -7.67 -1.86 13.02
CA PHE A 27 -6.74 -2.47 12.09
C PHE A 27 -5.30 -1.97 12.26
N ILE A 28 -5.11 -0.66 12.49
CA ILE A 28 -3.81 -0.09 12.83
C ILE A 28 -3.32 -0.63 14.17
N LYS A 29 -4.20 -0.76 15.17
CA LYS A 29 -3.87 -1.38 16.46
C LYS A 29 -3.49 -2.86 16.32
N SER A 30 -4.18 -3.64 15.47
CA SER A 30 -3.86 -5.05 15.24
C SER A 30 -2.56 -5.27 14.48
N LEU A 31 -2.19 -4.34 13.59
CA LEU A 31 -0.90 -4.33 12.90
C LEU A 31 0.27 -3.88 13.81
N GLY A 32 0.01 -2.98 14.77
CA GLY A 32 0.99 -2.55 15.77
C GLY A 32 2.27 -1.97 15.15
N TRP A 33 3.43 -2.49 15.57
CA TRP A 33 4.75 -2.05 15.09
C TRP A 33 4.95 -2.19 13.58
N LYS A 34 4.18 -3.07 12.92
CA LYS A 34 4.22 -3.23 11.46
C LYS A 34 3.76 -1.97 10.73
N VAL A 35 2.90 -1.15 11.34
CA VAL A 35 2.49 0.14 10.76
C VAL A 35 3.66 1.12 10.73
N VAL A 36 4.48 1.16 11.79
CA VAL A 36 5.69 1.98 11.83
C VAL A 36 6.66 1.54 10.74
N LEU A 37 6.88 0.23 10.61
CA LEU A 37 7.71 -0.33 9.54
C LEU A 37 7.17 0.03 8.14
N ALA A 38 5.85 -0.05 7.95
CA ALA A 38 5.21 0.32 6.69
C ALA A 38 5.37 1.81 6.37
N ILE A 39 5.30 2.69 7.37
CA ILE A 39 5.56 4.14 7.21
C ILE A 39 7.02 4.37 6.81
N ILE A 40 7.97 3.72 7.47
CA ILE A 40 9.40 3.84 7.14
C ILE A 40 9.65 3.39 5.70
N ILE A 41 9.14 2.22 5.32
CA ILE A 41 9.28 1.70 3.95
C ILE A 41 8.60 2.62 2.94
N PHE A 42 7.40 3.14 3.25
CA PHE A 42 6.71 4.09 2.39
C PHE A 42 7.55 5.35 2.13
N TYR A 43 8.17 5.91 3.17
CA TYR A 43 9.06 7.06 3.03
C TYR A 43 10.33 6.74 2.23
N LEU A 44 10.94 5.58 2.48
CA LEU A 44 12.12 5.12 1.72
C LEU A 44 11.82 4.95 0.23
N ILE A 45 10.69 4.32 -0.09
CA ILE A 45 10.25 4.14 -1.47
C ILE A 45 9.91 5.48 -2.08
N ARG A 46 9.20 6.36 -1.38
CA ARG A 46 8.83 7.69 -1.89
C ARG A 46 10.06 8.49 -2.28
N ASP A 47 11.03 8.59 -1.39
CA ASP A 47 12.26 9.34 -1.65
C ASP A 47 13.03 8.71 -2.82
N SER A 48 13.23 7.39 -2.80
CA SER A 48 13.92 6.68 -3.89
C SER A 48 13.19 6.81 -5.24
N PHE A 49 11.87 6.69 -5.22
CA PHE A 49 11.02 6.78 -6.40
C PHE A 49 11.02 8.20 -6.96
N LEU A 50 11.05 9.24 -6.12
CA LEU A 50 11.15 10.62 -6.58
C LEU A 50 12.46 10.83 -7.35
N TYR A 51 13.58 10.34 -6.81
CA TYR A 51 14.90 10.47 -7.43
C TYR A 51 15.11 9.58 -8.65
N LEU A 52 14.35 8.49 -8.81
CA LEU A 52 14.36 7.68 -10.03
C LEU A 52 13.38 8.21 -11.08
N LEU A 53 12.19 8.64 -10.65
CA LEU A 53 11.12 9.06 -11.53
C LEU A 53 11.39 10.45 -12.10
N LEU A 54 11.87 11.42 -11.31
CA LEU A 54 12.15 12.77 -11.80
C LEU A 54 13.18 12.78 -12.94
N PRO A 55 14.40 12.20 -12.80
CA PRO A 55 15.37 12.18 -13.89
C PRO A 55 14.87 11.41 -15.10
N TYR A 56 14.11 10.32 -14.88
CA TYR A 56 13.52 9.55 -15.97
C TYR A 56 12.48 10.38 -16.75
N LEU A 57 11.63 11.14 -16.07
CA LEU A 57 10.64 12.02 -16.68
C LEU A 57 11.28 13.20 -17.43
N ILE A 58 12.35 13.76 -16.86
CA ILE A 58 13.17 14.81 -17.51
C ILE A 58 13.84 14.25 -18.77
N ALA A 59 14.48 13.08 -18.69
CA ALA A 59 15.11 12.42 -19.84
C ALA A 59 14.10 12.06 -20.95
N LYS A 60 12.84 11.81 -20.59
CA LYS A 60 11.72 11.57 -21.51
C LYS A 60 11.11 12.85 -22.07
N GLY A 61 11.51 14.03 -21.60
CA GLY A 61 10.96 15.33 -22.04
C GLY A 61 9.52 15.60 -21.60
N LEU A 62 9.04 14.90 -20.57
CA LEU A 62 7.66 15.05 -20.04
C LEU A 62 7.56 16.16 -18.99
N PHE A 63 8.69 16.70 -18.53
CA PHE A 63 8.83 17.78 -17.56
C PHE A 63 9.97 18.71 -18.03
N PHE A 64 9.81 20.03 -17.91
CA PHE A 64 10.80 21.08 -18.26
C PHE A 64 11.47 21.63 -16.99
#